data_AF-A0A452YKH3-F1
#
_entry.id   AF-A0A452YKH3-F1
#
_cell.length_a   1.000
_cell.length_b   1.000
_cell.length_c   1.000
_cell.angle_alpha   90.00
_cell.angle_beta   90.00
_cell.angle_gamma   90.00
#
_symmetry.space_group_name_H-M   'P 1'
#
loop_
_entity.id
_entity.type
_entity.pdbx_description
1 polymer ?
#
loop_
_entity_poly.entity_id
_entity_poly.type
_entity_poly.pdbx_seq_one_letter_code
_entity_poly.pdbx_strand_id
1 'polypeptide(L)'
;AMRQSSVAKDIIMEGRKLSNKGSCPLMYEWHGKKYWGAAHGLAGIMHVLMHTELKLDEQDDVKNTLRYMISNRFPSGNYPSSEDSESDRLVHWCHGAPGVALTLAKAYQVFQDDHFKQSAAEAAEVVWNRGLLKRVGICHGISGNAYVFLSLYRLTGNVEYLYRAKAFACFLLENADRLIAEEAMHGGDRPFSLFEGKAGMAYLLLDMVNPSESRFPAYEL
;
A
#
# COMPACT_ATOMS: atom_id res chain seq x y z
N ALA A 1 -18.79 25.29 -9.31
CA ALA A 1 -17.38 25.01 -9.02
C ALA A 1 -17.25 24.72 -7.54
N MET A 2 -17.10 23.44 -7.16
CA MET A 2 -16.83 23.09 -5.77
C MET A 2 -15.40 23.55 -5.43
N ARG A 3 -15.21 24.14 -4.24
CA ARG A 3 -13.89 24.63 -3.81
C ARG A 3 -13.02 23.42 -3.47
N GLN A 4 -11.87 23.31 -4.12
CA GLN A 4 -10.76 22.45 -3.69
C GLN A 4 -10.50 22.67 -2.19
N SER A 5 -10.46 21.58 -1.42
CA SER A 5 -10.21 21.59 0.03
C SER A 5 -8.94 22.36 0.36
N SER A 6 -8.97 23.21 1.38
CA SER A 6 -7.79 23.95 1.84
C SER A 6 -6.64 23.02 2.21
N VAL A 7 -6.95 21.84 2.75
CA VAL A 7 -5.95 20.86 3.19
C VAL A 7 -5.15 20.27 2.02
N ALA A 8 -5.81 19.94 0.90
CA ALA A 8 -5.10 19.37 -0.26
C ALA A 8 -4.09 20.37 -0.85
N LYS A 9 -4.45 21.67 -0.87
CA LYS A 9 -3.56 22.75 -1.31
C LYS A 9 -2.34 22.87 -0.41
N ASP A 10 -2.54 22.80 0.90
CA ASP A 10 -1.44 22.89 1.86
C ASP A 10 -0.51 21.68 1.73
N ILE A 11 -1.06 20.46 1.54
CA ILE A 11 -0.26 19.25 1.29
C ILE A 11 0.62 19.41 0.05
N ILE A 12 0.08 19.88 -1.07
CA ILE A 12 0.88 20.08 -2.29
C ILE A 12 1.93 21.16 -2.09
N MET A 13 1.55 22.29 -1.48
CA MET A 13 2.45 23.41 -1.22
C MET A 13 3.64 22.99 -0.35
N GLU A 14 3.40 22.30 0.76
CA GLU A 14 4.46 21.81 1.63
C GLU A 14 5.31 20.73 0.95
N GLY A 15 4.69 19.85 0.17
CA GLY A 15 5.41 18.84 -0.62
C GLY A 15 6.40 19.43 -1.62
N ARG A 16 6.00 20.49 -2.31
CA ARG A 16 6.84 21.26 -3.25
C ARG A 16 7.98 21.99 -2.54
N LYS A 17 7.75 22.50 -1.31
CA LYS A 17 8.77 23.24 -0.54
C LYS A 17 9.93 22.35 -0.11
N LEU A 18 9.64 21.11 0.31
CA LEU A 18 10.67 20.16 0.75
C LEU A 18 11.34 19.42 -0.42
N SER A 19 10.75 19.47 -1.62
CA SER A 19 11.37 18.93 -2.83
C SER A 19 12.63 19.71 -3.21
N ASN A 20 13.67 18.99 -3.63
CA ASN A 20 14.86 19.62 -4.22
C ASN A 20 14.68 19.73 -5.74
N LYS A 21 15.00 20.88 -6.33
CA LYS A 21 14.96 21.09 -7.79
C LYS A 21 15.77 20.00 -8.51
N GLY A 22 15.11 19.18 -9.34
CA GLY A 22 15.70 18.05 -10.08
C GLY A 22 15.51 16.67 -9.44
N SER A 23 14.75 16.56 -8.35
CA SER A 23 14.42 15.31 -7.63
C SER A 23 12.90 15.06 -7.57
N CYS A 24 12.44 14.14 -6.72
CA CYS A 24 11.02 13.83 -6.51
C CYS A 24 10.16 15.11 -6.33
N PRO A 25 9.11 15.36 -7.15
CA PRO A 25 8.36 16.63 -7.16
C PRO A 25 7.68 17.00 -5.84
N LEU A 26 7.20 16.00 -5.12
CA LEU A 26 6.60 16.13 -3.80
C LEU A 26 7.38 15.28 -2.81
N MET A 27 7.85 15.91 -1.74
CA MET A 27 8.58 15.22 -0.67
C MET A 27 8.03 15.62 0.69
N TYR A 28 8.01 14.67 1.63
CA TYR A 28 7.47 14.87 2.98
C TYR A 28 8.37 14.21 4.01
N GLU A 29 8.30 14.71 5.24
CA GLU A 29 9.07 14.18 6.36
C GLU A 29 8.14 13.90 7.55
N TRP A 30 8.37 12.77 8.21
CA TRP A 30 7.75 12.45 9.48
C TRP A 30 8.82 11.91 10.42
N HIS A 31 8.91 12.47 11.63
CA HIS A 31 9.93 12.12 12.63
C HIS A 31 11.38 12.13 12.08
N GLY A 32 11.73 13.17 11.30
CA GLY A 32 13.07 13.33 10.73
C GLY A 32 13.39 12.38 9.56
N LYS A 33 12.39 11.68 9.01
CA LYS A 33 12.58 10.71 7.93
C LYS A 33 11.60 10.92 6.77
N LYS A 34 12.14 10.81 5.55
CA LYS A 34 11.39 10.90 4.30
C LYS A 34 10.85 9.54 3.90
N TYR A 35 9.74 9.14 4.51
CA TYR A 35 9.14 7.82 4.30
C TYR A 35 8.46 7.66 2.94
N TRP A 36 8.44 6.43 2.42
CA TRP A 36 7.79 6.11 1.14
C TRP A 36 6.47 5.36 1.29
N GLY A 37 6.32 4.57 2.36
CA GLY A 37 5.20 3.65 2.52
C GLY A 37 3.84 4.31 2.78
N ALA A 38 2.79 3.49 2.84
CA ALA A 38 1.41 3.98 2.89
C ALA A 38 1.02 4.64 4.23
N ALA A 39 1.63 4.22 5.34
CA ALA A 39 1.24 4.70 6.67
C ALA A 39 1.74 6.13 6.97
N HIS A 40 2.98 6.43 6.58
CA HIS A 40 3.68 7.66 7.00
C HIS A 40 4.43 8.36 5.87
N GLY A 41 4.25 7.92 4.62
CA GLY A 41 5.11 8.32 3.51
C GLY A 41 4.36 8.71 2.24
N LEU A 42 5.15 8.86 1.17
CA LEU A 42 4.72 9.31 -0.14
C LEU A 42 3.48 8.55 -0.64
N ALA A 43 3.49 7.21 -0.58
CA ALA A 43 2.38 6.38 -1.05
C ALA A 43 1.04 6.75 -0.40
N GLY A 44 1.03 6.97 0.91
CA GLY A 44 -0.18 7.36 1.63
C GLY A 44 -0.69 8.74 1.22
N ILE A 45 0.22 9.71 1.11
CA ILE A 45 -0.11 11.08 0.75
C ILE A 45 -0.63 11.14 -0.69
N MET A 46 0.06 10.49 -1.64
CA MET A 46 -0.38 10.43 -3.03
C MET A 46 -1.75 9.74 -3.13
N HIS A 47 -1.97 8.66 -2.37
CA HIS A 47 -3.27 7.97 -2.36
C HIS A 47 -4.41 8.92 -1.98
N VAL A 48 -4.24 9.69 -0.90
CA VAL A 48 -5.26 10.65 -0.44
C VAL A 48 -5.47 11.77 -1.47
N LEU A 49 -4.39 12.35 -2.02
CA LEU A 49 -4.48 13.41 -3.03
C LEU A 49 -5.26 12.97 -4.26
N MET A 50 -5.11 11.72 -4.69
CA MET A 50 -5.85 11.11 -5.82
C MET A 50 -7.36 10.90 -5.57
N HIS A 51 -7.84 11.13 -4.34
CA HIS A 51 -9.28 11.17 -4.03
C HIS A 51 -9.83 12.60 -3.97
N THR A 52 -9.01 13.60 -4.31
CA THR A 52 -9.41 15.01 -4.33
C THR A 52 -9.38 15.59 -5.74
N GLU A 53 -10.05 16.72 -5.95
CA GLU A 53 -9.91 17.49 -7.19
C GLU A 53 -8.55 18.20 -7.22
N LEU A 54 -7.69 17.78 -8.15
CA LEU A 54 -6.36 18.34 -8.40
C LEU A 54 -6.34 19.11 -9.72
N LYS A 55 -5.64 20.25 -9.75
CA LYS A 55 -5.31 20.95 -10.99
C LYS A 55 -4.33 20.14 -11.84
N LEU A 56 -4.18 20.49 -13.12
CA LEU A 56 -3.28 19.78 -14.03
C LEU A 56 -1.83 19.73 -13.53
N ASP A 57 -1.30 20.84 -13.03
CA ASP A 57 0.06 20.90 -12.47
C ASP A 57 0.20 20.04 -11.20
N GLU A 58 -0.83 20.00 -10.37
CA GLU A 58 -0.86 19.20 -9.13
C GLU A 58 -0.98 17.69 -9.46
N GLN A 59 -1.74 17.33 -10.50
CA GLN A 59 -1.80 15.96 -11.02
C GLN A 59 -0.45 15.52 -11.59
N ASP A 60 0.24 16.40 -12.31
CA ASP A 60 1.57 16.11 -12.85
C ASP A 60 2.59 15.85 -11.73
N ASP A 61 2.55 16.64 -10.66
CA ASP A 61 3.38 16.40 -9.48
C ASP A 61 3.11 15.04 -8.85
N VAL A 62 1.84 14.68 -8.63
CA VAL A 62 1.45 13.37 -8.07
C VAL A 62 1.93 12.22 -8.96
N LYS A 63 1.68 12.29 -10.27
CA LYS A 63 2.12 11.27 -11.24
C LYS A 63 3.64 11.12 -11.24
N ASN A 64 4.37 12.24 -11.24
CA ASN A 64 5.81 12.23 -11.31
C ASN A 64 6.47 11.81 -9.98
N THR A 65 5.85 12.06 -8.82
CA THR A 65 6.25 11.47 -7.55
C THR A 65 6.08 9.95 -7.56
N LEU A 66 4.96 9.42 -8.07
CA LEU A 66 4.78 7.97 -8.20
C LEU A 66 5.78 7.33 -9.16
N ARG A 67 6.06 7.97 -10.31
CA ARG A 67 7.09 7.53 -11.26
C ARG A 67 8.50 7.59 -10.69
N TYR A 68 8.78 8.58 -9.84
CA TYR A 68 10.02 8.64 -9.08
C TYR A 68 10.15 7.42 -8.17
N MET A 69 9.10 7.05 -7.42
CA MET A 69 9.12 5.86 -6.58
C MET A 69 9.32 4.57 -7.39
N ILE A 70 8.65 4.44 -8.54
CA ILE A 70 8.79 3.27 -9.44
C ILE A 70 10.23 3.16 -9.96
N SER A 71 10.81 4.25 -10.42
CA SER A 71 12.17 4.27 -11.00
C SER A 71 13.27 3.99 -9.98
N ASN A 72 13.00 4.24 -8.69
CA ASN A 72 14.00 4.15 -7.60
C ASN A 72 13.68 3.02 -6.60
N ARG A 73 12.85 2.04 -6.98
CA ARG A 73 12.63 0.83 -6.19
C ARG A 73 13.87 -0.08 -6.18
N PHE A 74 13.94 -1.01 -5.23
CA PHE A 74 15.05 -1.96 -5.15
C PHE A 74 15.11 -2.89 -6.39
N PRO A 75 16.28 -3.49 -6.69
CA PRO A 75 16.40 -4.48 -7.76
C PRO A 75 15.45 -5.68 -7.63
N SER A 76 14.99 -6.01 -6.42
CA SER A 76 13.98 -7.05 -6.18
C SER A 76 12.56 -6.67 -6.61
N GLY A 77 12.32 -5.41 -6.97
CA GLY A 77 11.01 -4.82 -7.20
C GLY A 77 10.33 -4.24 -5.95
N ASN A 78 10.86 -4.49 -4.75
CA ASN A 78 10.31 -3.93 -3.51
C ASN A 78 10.67 -2.44 -3.35
N TYR A 79 9.96 -1.73 -2.47
CA TYR A 79 10.14 -0.30 -2.26
C TYR A 79 10.89 -0.01 -0.95
N PRO A 80 11.81 0.97 -0.94
CA PRO A 80 12.45 1.49 0.27
C PRO A 80 11.44 1.89 1.34
N SER A 81 11.82 1.78 2.62
CA SER A 81 10.98 2.35 3.69
C SER A 81 11.02 3.88 3.69
N SER A 82 12.16 4.47 3.30
CA SER A 82 12.45 5.90 3.28
C SER A 82 13.60 6.20 2.29
N GLU A 83 13.79 7.47 1.91
CA GLU A 83 14.81 7.92 0.93
C GLU A 83 16.20 7.28 1.13
N ASP A 84 16.75 7.31 2.36
CA ASP A 84 18.10 6.83 2.63
C ASP A 84 18.16 5.34 3.03
N SER A 85 17.07 4.59 2.81
CA SER A 85 17.01 3.19 3.22
C SER A 85 17.58 2.26 2.16
N GLU A 86 18.71 1.63 2.47
CA GLU A 86 19.31 0.60 1.62
C GLU A 86 18.83 -0.83 1.97
N SER A 87 17.93 -0.96 2.96
CA SER A 87 17.51 -2.26 3.49
C SER A 87 16.22 -2.77 2.85
N ASP A 88 16.35 -3.72 1.92
CA ASP A 88 15.24 -4.39 1.27
C ASP A 88 14.67 -5.55 2.11
N ARG A 89 13.99 -5.21 3.21
CA ARG A 89 13.44 -6.22 4.15
C ARG A 89 11.93 -6.13 4.39
N LEU A 90 11.35 -4.94 4.31
CA LEU A 90 9.95 -4.71 4.70
C LEU A 90 9.03 -4.92 3.51
N VAL A 91 8.08 -5.85 3.63
CA VAL A 91 7.03 -6.12 2.64
C VAL A 91 5.68 -5.97 3.35
N HIS A 92 5.41 -4.76 3.81
CA HIS A 92 4.27 -4.41 4.66
C HIS A 92 3.40 -3.32 4.01
N TRP A 93 2.15 -3.18 4.43
CA TRP A 93 1.34 -2.02 4.04
C TRP A 93 2.00 -0.71 4.50
N CYS A 94 2.46 -0.65 5.76
CA CYS A 94 3.10 0.56 6.29
C CYS A 94 4.40 0.93 5.58
N HIS A 95 5.19 -0.07 5.14
CA HIS A 95 6.48 0.11 4.46
C HIS A 95 6.75 -1.03 3.47
N GLY A 96 6.92 -0.69 2.19
CA GLY A 96 7.28 -1.63 1.12
C GLY A 96 6.18 -1.80 0.07
N ALA A 97 6.34 -2.84 -0.75
CA ALA A 97 5.49 -3.12 -1.91
C ALA A 97 3.98 -3.15 -1.63
N PRO A 98 3.45 -3.72 -0.53
CA PRO A 98 2.00 -3.81 -0.35
C PRO A 98 1.30 -2.45 -0.33
N GLY A 99 1.82 -1.49 0.45
CA GLY A 99 1.23 -0.15 0.51
C GLY A 99 1.32 0.58 -0.83
N VAL A 100 2.48 0.49 -1.48
CA VAL A 100 2.71 1.12 -2.79
C VAL A 100 1.85 0.50 -3.89
N ALA A 101 1.66 -0.82 -3.89
CA ALA A 101 0.81 -1.50 -4.88
C ALA A 101 -0.63 -1.00 -4.84
N LEU A 102 -1.21 -0.83 -3.63
CA LEU A 102 -2.55 -0.27 -3.46
C LEU A 102 -2.63 1.18 -3.96
N THR A 103 -1.59 1.98 -3.71
CA THR A 103 -1.50 3.35 -4.27
C THR A 103 -1.44 3.35 -5.79
N LEU A 104 -0.63 2.47 -6.39
CA LEU A 104 -0.47 2.39 -7.84
C LEU A 104 -1.74 1.87 -8.53
N ALA A 105 -2.47 0.96 -7.90
CA ALA A 105 -3.79 0.55 -8.36
C ALA A 105 -4.76 1.75 -8.42
N LYS A 106 -4.79 2.58 -7.38
CA LYS A 106 -5.56 3.84 -7.38
C LYS A 106 -5.07 4.81 -8.46
N ALA A 107 -3.76 4.91 -8.67
CA ALA A 107 -3.19 5.76 -9.71
C ALA A 107 -3.64 5.36 -11.12
N TYR A 108 -3.71 4.06 -11.41
CA TYR A 108 -4.28 3.60 -12.68
C TYR A 108 -5.75 3.98 -12.82
N GLN A 109 -6.57 3.82 -11.77
CA GLN A 109 -7.99 4.20 -11.81
C GLN A 109 -8.18 5.68 -12.16
N VAL A 110 -7.34 6.55 -11.59
CA VAL A 110 -7.45 8.01 -11.76
C VAL A 110 -6.83 8.50 -13.07
N PHE A 111 -5.64 8.01 -13.41
CA PHE A 111 -4.87 8.55 -14.53
C PHE A 111 -4.96 7.72 -15.82
N GLN A 112 -5.47 6.49 -15.76
CA GLN A 112 -5.58 5.55 -16.89
C GLN A 112 -4.24 5.34 -17.62
N ASP A 113 -3.12 5.39 -16.88
CA ASP A 113 -1.78 5.15 -17.39
C ASP A 113 -1.36 3.70 -17.07
N ASP A 114 -1.22 2.88 -18.10
CA ASP A 114 -0.88 1.46 -17.99
C ASP A 114 0.45 1.21 -17.27
N HIS A 115 1.36 2.19 -17.22
CA HIS A 115 2.60 2.08 -16.45
C HIS A 115 2.32 1.87 -14.95
N PHE A 116 1.28 2.52 -14.40
CA PHE A 116 0.89 2.33 -13.00
C PHE A 116 0.27 0.96 -12.77
N LYS A 117 -0.56 0.48 -13.71
CA LYS A 117 -1.14 -0.88 -13.66
C LYS A 117 -0.05 -1.95 -13.67
N GLN A 118 0.90 -1.84 -14.60
CA GLN A 118 2.03 -2.76 -14.71
C GLN A 118 2.89 -2.72 -13.44
N SER A 119 3.21 -1.53 -12.93
CA SER A 119 4.00 -1.38 -11.71
C SER A 119 3.29 -1.93 -10.47
N ALA A 120 1.95 -1.81 -10.39
CA ALA A 120 1.16 -2.41 -9.32
C ALA A 120 1.20 -3.96 -9.39
N ALA A 121 1.13 -4.53 -10.60
CA ALA A 121 1.26 -5.97 -10.81
C ALA A 121 2.65 -6.48 -10.41
N GLU A 122 3.72 -5.76 -10.76
CA GLU A 122 5.09 -6.08 -10.36
C GLU A 122 5.28 -6.01 -8.84
N ALA A 123 4.71 -4.98 -8.19
CA ALA A 123 4.71 -4.90 -6.74
C ALA A 123 3.94 -6.08 -6.10
N ALA A 124 2.85 -6.54 -6.72
CA ALA A 124 2.14 -7.73 -6.26
C ALA A 124 2.93 -9.03 -6.44
N GLU A 125 3.83 -9.14 -7.42
CA GLU A 125 4.78 -10.26 -7.49
C GLU A 125 5.74 -10.28 -6.30
N VAL A 126 6.19 -9.12 -5.82
CA VAL A 126 6.97 -9.04 -4.56
C VAL A 126 6.15 -9.57 -3.39
N VAL A 127 4.87 -9.17 -3.29
CA VAL A 127 3.97 -9.63 -2.23
C VAL A 127 3.69 -11.12 -2.34
N TRP A 128 3.56 -11.67 -3.54
CA TRP A 128 3.36 -13.10 -3.73
C TRP A 128 4.57 -13.92 -3.24
N ASN A 129 5.77 -13.48 -3.60
CA ASN A 129 6.99 -14.21 -3.28
C ASN A 129 7.49 -13.99 -1.84
N ARG A 130 7.18 -12.85 -1.22
CA ARG A 130 7.78 -12.43 0.07
C ARG A 130 6.75 -11.94 1.12
N GLY A 131 5.48 -11.87 0.76
CA GLY A 131 4.42 -11.26 1.59
C GLY A 131 3.70 -12.22 2.53
N LEU A 132 4.04 -13.51 2.56
CA LEU A 132 3.55 -14.45 3.56
C LEU A 132 4.34 -14.27 4.88
N LEU A 133 4.05 -13.18 5.57
CA LEU A 133 4.82 -12.72 6.74
C LEU A 133 4.59 -13.61 7.96
N LYS A 134 5.55 -13.60 8.89
CA LYS A 134 5.38 -14.21 10.23
C LYS A 134 4.57 -13.33 11.18
N ARG A 135 3.52 -12.67 10.69
CA ARG A 135 2.65 -11.76 11.46
C ARG A 135 1.22 -11.80 10.91
N VAL A 136 0.23 -11.74 11.79
CA VAL A 136 -1.19 -11.92 11.41
C VAL A 136 -1.85 -10.67 10.84
N GLY A 137 -1.55 -9.48 11.38
CA GLY A 137 -2.39 -8.27 11.22
C GLY A 137 -2.44 -7.60 9.85
N ILE A 138 -3.09 -6.43 9.83
CA ILE A 138 -3.34 -5.61 8.64
C ILE A 138 -2.16 -4.67 8.31
N CYS A 139 -1.54 -4.05 9.31
CA CYS A 139 -0.50 -3.04 9.09
C CYS A 139 0.76 -3.64 8.43
N HIS A 140 1.14 -4.84 8.88
CA HIS A 140 2.38 -5.51 8.52
C HIS A 140 2.28 -7.02 8.73
N GLY A 141 1.18 -7.62 8.29
CA GLY A 141 0.92 -9.06 8.37
C GLY A 141 0.27 -9.60 7.11
N ILE A 142 0.01 -10.91 7.12
CA ILE A 142 -0.57 -11.63 5.99
C ILE A 142 -1.95 -11.04 5.64
N SER A 143 -2.73 -10.65 6.66
CA SER A 143 -4.09 -10.13 6.42
C SER A 143 -4.06 -8.85 5.57
N GLY A 144 -3.13 -7.94 5.85
CA GLY A 144 -2.96 -6.72 5.07
C GLY A 144 -2.42 -6.96 3.68
N ASN A 145 -1.47 -7.89 3.54
CA ASN A 145 -0.85 -8.19 2.26
C ASN A 145 -1.83 -8.85 1.26
N ALA A 146 -2.82 -9.61 1.74
CA ALA A 146 -3.86 -10.19 0.90
C ALA A 146 -4.68 -9.13 0.13
N TYR A 147 -4.84 -7.93 0.70
CA TYR A 147 -5.58 -6.84 0.05
C TYR A 147 -4.93 -6.34 -1.25
N VAL A 148 -3.64 -6.55 -1.44
CA VAL A 148 -2.96 -6.22 -2.71
C VAL A 148 -3.58 -7.01 -3.85
N PHE A 149 -3.78 -8.32 -3.63
CA PHE A 149 -4.39 -9.18 -4.63
C PHE A 149 -5.89 -8.89 -4.80
N LEU A 150 -6.61 -8.59 -3.71
CA LEU A 150 -8.00 -8.15 -3.81
C LEU A 150 -8.13 -6.86 -4.63
N SER A 151 -7.25 -5.88 -4.41
CA SER A 151 -7.23 -4.62 -5.16
C SER A 151 -6.98 -4.84 -6.64
N LEU A 152 -6.00 -5.67 -7.00
CA LEU A 152 -5.74 -6.01 -8.40
C LEU A 152 -6.85 -6.86 -9.03
N TYR A 153 -7.49 -7.75 -8.28
CA TYR A 153 -8.68 -8.47 -8.75
C TYR A 153 -9.80 -7.50 -9.10
N ARG A 154 -10.14 -6.56 -8.19
CA ARG A 154 -11.16 -5.53 -8.45
C ARG A 154 -10.80 -4.65 -9.65
N LEU A 155 -9.52 -4.33 -9.81
CA LEU A 155 -9.02 -3.48 -10.89
C LEU A 155 -9.07 -4.16 -12.26
N THR A 156 -8.81 -5.46 -12.33
CA THR A 156 -8.53 -6.16 -13.59
C THR A 156 -9.54 -7.23 -13.97
N GLY A 157 -10.33 -7.72 -13.01
CA GLY A 157 -11.15 -8.92 -13.17
C GLY A 157 -10.34 -10.22 -13.32
N ASN A 158 -9.00 -10.19 -13.23
CA ASN A 158 -8.18 -11.38 -13.38
C ASN A 158 -8.29 -12.27 -12.13
N VAL A 159 -8.91 -13.44 -12.32
CA VAL A 159 -9.17 -14.43 -11.26
C VAL A 159 -7.91 -15.00 -10.62
N GLU A 160 -6.73 -14.87 -11.25
CA GLU A 160 -5.46 -15.26 -10.63
C GLU A 160 -5.19 -14.45 -9.35
N TYR A 161 -5.49 -13.15 -9.34
CA TYR A 161 -5.34 -12.34 -8.13
C TYR A 161 -6.32 -12.77 -7.04
N LEU A 162 -7.56 -13.13 -7.42
CA LEU A 162 -8.51 -13.68 -6.45
C LEU A 162 -7.99 -15.00 -5.85
N TYR A 163 -7.37 -15.86 -6.65
CA TYR A 163 -6.72 -17.07 -6.17
C TYR A 163 -5.60 -16.77 -5.16
N ARG A 164 -4.74 -15.77 -5.43
CA ARG A 164 -3.65 -15.38 -4.52
C ARG A 164 -4.18 -14.80 -3.20
N ALA A 165 -5.22 -13.96 -3.24
CA ALA A 165 -5.93 -13.48 -2.05
C ALA A 165 -6.48 -14.66 -1.22
N LYS A 166 -7.15 -15.61 -1.90
CA LYS A 166 -7.68 -16.83 -1.28
C LYS A 166 -6.57 -17.66 -0.63
N ALA A 167 -5.42 -17.84 -1.28
CA ALA A 167 -4.30 -18.60 -0.72
C ALA A 167 -3.80 -18.00 0.60
N PHE A 168 -3.68 -16.67 0.68
CA PHE A 168 -3.29 -15.96 1.91
C PHE A 168 -4.35 -16.13 3.02
N ALA A 169 -5.63 -16.00 2.68
CA ALA A 169 -6.73 -16.18 3.62
C ALA A 169 -6.84 -17.62 4.13
N CYS A 170 -6.69 -18.63 3.26
CA CYS A 170 -6.69 -20.04 3.64
C CYS A 170 -5.49 -20.36 4.55
N PHE A 171 -4.29 -19.86 4.23
CA PHE A 171 -3.13 -20.04 5.09
C PHE A 171 -3.39 -19.51 6.51
N LEU A 172 -3.98 -18.32 6.63
CA LEU A 172 -4.36 -17.74 7.91
C LEU A 172 -5.40 -18.62 8.65
N LEU A 173 -6.47 -19.02 7.97
CA LEU A 173 -7.54 -19.82 8.57
C LEU A 173 -7.04 -21.16 9.10
N GLU A 174 -6.13 -21.81 8.39
CA GLU A 174 -5.59 -23.13 8.76
C GLU A 174 -4.48 -23.05 9.81
N ASN A 175 -3.65 -22.01 9.76
CA ASN A 175 -2.36 -22.01 10.48
C ASN A 175 -2.20 -20.91 11.52
N ALA A 176 -2.93 -19.79 11.45
CA ALA A 176 -2.62 -18.62 12.27
C ALA A 176 -2.66 -18.92 13.78
N ASP A 177 -3.73 -19.56 14.27
CA ASP A 177 -3.87 -19.86 15.69
C ASP A 177 -2.77 -20.77 16.22
N ARG A 178 -2.44 -21.82 15.46
CA ARG A 178 -1.35 -22.75 15.79
C ARG A 178 0.00 -22.05 15.79
N LEU A 179 0.33 -21.31 14.73
CA LEU A 179 1.62 -20.62 14.59
C LEU A 179 1.80 -19.49 15.61
N ILE A 180 0.71 -18.83 16.03
CA ILE A 180 0.76 -17.84 17.11
C ILE A 180 1.02 -18.52 18.45
N ALA A 181 0.35 -19.63 18.75
CA ALA A 181 0.57 -20.39 19.98
C ALA A 181 1.98 -20.98 20.08
N GLU A 182 2.59 -21.34 18.95
CA GLU A 182 3.97 -21.82 18.84
C GLU A 182 5.02 -20.68 18.76
N GLU A 183 4.62 -19.42 18.86
CA GLU A 183 5.49 -18.23 18.70
C GLU A 183 6.20 -18.13 17.33
N ALA A 184 5.81 -18.95 16.36
CA ALA A 184 6.32 -18.92 14.98
C ALA A 184 5.72 -17.77 14.16
N MET A 185 4.60 -17.19 14.60
CA MET A 185 3.92 -16.03 14.02
C MET A 185 3.56 -15.03 15.12
N HIS A 186 3.84 -13.74 14.90
CA HIS A 186 3.45 -12.68 15.83
C HIS A 186 1.95 -12.36 15.72
N GLY A 187 1.23 -12.46 16.84
CA GLY A 187 -0.21 -12.17 16.94
C GLY A 187 -0.59 -10.69 17.05
N GLY A 188 0.40 -9.80 17.15
CA GLY A 188 0.22 -8.35 17.34
C GLY A 188 0.39 -7.93 18.81
N ASP A 189 0.96 -6.75 19.06
CA ASP A 189 1.17 -6.24 20.43
C ASP A 189 -0.17 -5.99 21.13
N ARG A 190 -1.18 -5.62 20.34
CA ARG A 190 -2.60 -5.66 20.71
C ARG A 190 -3.30 -6.80 19.94
N PRO A 191 -3.35 -8.04 20.49
CA PRO A 191 -3.74 -9.25 19.73
C PRO A 191 -5.16 -9.26 19.14
N PHE A 192 -6.04 -8.38 19.63
CA PHE A 192 -7.42 -8.26 19.17
C PHE A 192 -7.70 -6.92 18.45
N SER A 193 -6.66 -6.12 18.18
CA SER A 193 -6.80 -4.86 17.45
C SER A 193 -7.01 -5.08 15.95
N LEU A 194 -7.58 -4.08 15.28
CA LEU A 194 -7.80 -4.11 13.83
C LEU A 194 -6.48 -4.14 13.04
N PHE A 195 -5.52 -3.28 13.39
CA PHE A 195 -4.31 -3.11 12.58
C PHE A 195 -3.20 -4.13 12.87
N GLU A 196 -3.14 -4.73 14.05
CA GLU A 196 -2.06 -5.66 14.42
C GLU A 196 -2.56 -7.08 14.66
N GLY A 197 -3.79 -7.23 15.13
CA GLY A 197 -4.30 -8.46 15.70
C GLY A 197 -5.32 -9.20 14.84
N LYS A 198 -6.00 -10.15 15.49
CA LYS A 198 -6.98 -11.05 14.87
C LYS A 198 -8.23 -10.34 14.37
N ALA A 199 -8.56 -9.15 14.87
CA ALA A 199 -9.69 -8.39 14.30
C ALA A 199 -9.41 -7.98 12.84
N GLY A 200 -8.15 -7.71 12.49
CA GLY A 200 -7.73 -7.49 11.11
C GLY A 200 -7.86 -8.73 10.23
N MET A 201 -7.51 -9.90 10.76
CA MET A 201 -7.74 -11.18 10.09
C MET A 201 -9.23 -11.44 9.87
N ALA A 202 -10.07 -11.24 10.88
CA ALA A 202 -11.51 -11.37 10.76
C ALA A 202 -12.09 -10.40 9.71
N TYR A 203 -11.60 -9.16 9.67
CA TYR A 203 -12.00 -8.17 8.67
C TYR A 203 -11.69 -8.65 7.25
N LEU A 204 -10.47 -9.14 6.99
CA LEU A 204 -10.12 -9.76 5.70
C LEU A 204 -11.07 -10.91 5.36
N LEU A 205 -11.32 -11.83 6.30
CA LEU A 205 -12.15 -13.01 6.04
C LEU A 205 -13.60 -12.64 5.69
N LEU A 206 -14.14 -11.57 6.29
CA LEU A 206 -15.45 -11.02 5.92
C LEU A 206 -15.43 -10.42 4.52
N ASP A 207 -14.39 -9.66 4.18
CA ASP A 207 -14.22 -9.08 2.84
C ASP A 207 -14.03 -10.15 1.75
N MET A 208 -13.46 -11.31 2.08
CA MET A 208 -13.34 -12.45 1.17
C MET A 208 -14.69 -13.07 0.78
N VAL A 209 -15.78 -12.80 1.52
CA VAL A 209 -17.14 -13.26 1.16
C VAL A 209 -17.65 -12.55 -0.10
N ASN A 210 -17.29 -11.27 -0.26
CA ASN A 210 -17.63 -10.49 -1.46
C ASN A 210 -16.38 -9.75 -1.97
N PRO A 211 -15.44 -10.45 -2.63
CA PRO A 211 -14.12 -9.91 -2.94
C PRO A 211 -14.14 -8.71 -3.89
N SER A 212 -15.18 -8.55 -4.71
CA SER A 212 -15.35 -7.37 -5.58
C SER A 212 -15.63 -6.08 -4.80
N GLU A 213 -16.19 -6.19 -3.60
CA GLU A 213 -16.51 -5.05 -2.72
C GLU A 213 -15.48 -4.81 -1.62
N SER A 214 -14.51 -5.72 -1.47
CA SER A 214 -13.45 -5.60 -0.46
C SER A 214 -12.70 -4.26 -0.53
N ARG A 215 -12.25 -3.74 0.61
CA ARG A 215 -11.43 -2.51 0.70
C ARG A 215 -10.46 -2.64 1.85
N PHE A 216 -9.18 -2.30 1.62
CA PHE A 216 -8.22 -2.22 2.73
C PHE A 216 -8.76 -1.21 3.77
N PRO A 217 -8.92 -1.61 5.04
CA PRO A 217 -9.61 -0.79 6.03
C PRO A 217 -8.86 0.52 6.29
N ALA A 218 -9.60 1.64 6.23
CA ALA A 218 -9.08 2.99 6.43
C ALA A 218 -7.98 3.42 5.44
N TYR A 219 -7.87 2.76 4.28
CA TYR A 219 -6.97 3.18 3.21
C TYR A 219 -7.69 3.29 1.87
N GLU A 220 -8.32 2.21 1.40
CA GLU A 220 -9.08 2.22 0.14
C GLU A 220 -10.51 2.71 0.40
N LEU A 221 -11.02 3.55 -0.52
CA LEU A 221 -12.37 4.15 -0.46
C LEU A 221 -13.31 3.55 -1.51
#